data_AF-A0A949QCS5-F1
#
_entry.id   AF-A0A949QCS5-F1
#
_cell.length_a   1.000
_cell.length_b   1.000
_cell.length_c   1.000
_cell.angle_alpha   90.00
_cell.angle_beta   90.00
_cell.angle_gamma   90.00
#
_symmetry.space_group_name_H-M   'P 1'
#
loop_
_entity.id
_entity.type
_entity.pdbx_description
1 polymer ?
#
loop_
_entity_poly.entity_id
_entity_poly.type
_entity_poly.pdbx_seq_one_letter_code
_entity_poly.pdbx_strand_id
1 'polypeptide(L)' 'LVARLRAEVNSGSTFAKALAEHPREFSTIYIAVIGAGEQSGQLAVVLEHLAQDLEDQQNLHAKLLGAA' A
#
# COMPACT_ATOMS: atom_id res chain seq x y z
N LEU A 1 0.41 13.53 -4.39
CA LEU A 1 1.05 12.23 -4.07
C LEU A 1 1.06 11.28 -5.26
N VAL A 2 -0.11 10.82 -5.72
CA VAL A 2 -0.23 9.82 -6.82
C VAL A 2 0.55 10.20 -8.09
N ALA A 3 0.47 11.45 -8.55
CA ALA A 3 1.21 11.90 -9.73
C ALA A 3 2.75 11.77 -9.58
N ARG A 4 3.27 11.95 -8.36
CA ARG A 4 4.69 11.82 -8.06
C ARG A 4 5.11 10.34 -8.05
N LEU A 5 4.35 9.49 -7.37
CA LEU A 5 4.56 8.03 -7.39
C LEU A 5 4.59 7.49 -8.82
N ARG A 6 3.64 7.94 -9.66
CA ARG A 6 3.59 7.56 -11.08
C ARG A 6 4.84 8.00 -11.84
N ALA A 7 5.33 9.21 -11.58
CA ALA A 7 6.55 9.71 -12.23
C ALA A 7 7.79 8.89 -11.83
N GLU A 8 7.95 8.57 -10.54
CA GLU A 8 9.05 7.74 -10.04
C GLU A 8 9.03 6.34 -10.67
N VAL A 9 7.87 5.68 -10.69
CA VAL A 9 7.74 4.35 -11.30
C VAL A 9 8.02 4.39 -12.80
N ASN A 10 7.49 5.39 -13.51
CA ASN A 10 7.76 5.54 -14.95
C ASN A 10 9.23 5.86 -15.26
N SER A 11 9.98 6.41 -14.30
CA SER A 11 11.42 6.63 -14.41
C SER A 11 12.27 5.38 -14.14
N GLY A 12 11.62 4.27 -13.77
CA GLY A 12 12.26 2.96 -13.54
C GLY A 12 12.49 2.61 -12.06
N SER A 13 11.99 3.43 -11.12
CA SER A 13 11.97 3.02 -9.72
C SER A 13 10.96 1.88 -9.50
N THR A 14 11.26 0.96 -8.58
CA THR A 14 10.23 0.04 -8.09
C THR A 14 9.15 0.82 -7.35
N PHE A 15 7.92 0.29 -7.36
CA PHE A 15 6.80 0.87 -6.66
C PHE A 15 7.05 0.92 -5.15
N ALA A 16 7.57 -0.15 -4.55
CA ALA A 16 7.94 -0.19 -3.14
C ALA A 16 8.94 0.91 -2.76
N LYS A 17 9.94 1.18 -3.62
CA LYS A 17 10.90 2.27 -3.39
C LYS A 17 10.24 3.64 -3.47
N ALA A 18 9.35 3.86 -4.44
CA ALA A 18 8.60 5.11 -4.55
C ALA A 18 7.69 5.35 -3.34
N LEU A 19 7.05 4.30 -2.81
CA LEU A 19 6.24 4.37 -1.59
C LEU A 19 7.05 4.67 -0.33
N ALA A 20 8.28 4.14 -0.26
CA ALA A 20 9.19 4.36 0.88
C ALA A 20 9.60 5.84 1.08
N GLU A 21 9.49 6.68 0.04
CA GLU A 21 9.67 8.13 0.17
C GLU A 21 8.55 8.83 0.95
N HIS A 22 7.47 8.11 1.25
CA HIS A 22 6.26 8.63 1.89
C HIS A 22 5.88 7.83 3.16
N PRO A 23 6.76 7.74 4.19
CA PRO A 23 6.55 6.88 5.36
C PRO A 23 5.41 7.34 6.30
N ARG A 24 4.87 8.55 6.10
CA ARG A 24 3.68 9.02 6.82
C ARG A 24 2.37 8.41 6.29
N GLU A 25 2.38 8.04 5.01
CA GLU A 25 1.19 7.54 4.30
C GLU A 25 1.22 6.00 4.20
N PHE A 26 2.42 5.41 4.10
CA PHE A 26 2.60 3.97 3.93
C PHE A 26 3.43 3.37 5.06
N SER A 27 2.88 2.33 5.70
CA SER A 27 3.60 1.59 6.73
C SER A 27 4.78 0.81 6.14
N THR A 28 5.83 0.62 6.92
CA THR A 28 7.01 -0.18 6.52
C THR A 28 6.65 -1.63 6.20
N ILE A 29 5.64 -2.19 6.87
CA ILE A 29 5.13 -3.54 6.60
C ILE A 29 4.50 -3.59 5.19
N TYR A 30 3.64 -2.62 4.85
CA TYR A 30 3.00 -2.58 3.54
C TYR A 30 4.01 -2.42 2.41
N ILE A 31 5.01 -1.55 2.59
CA ILE A 31 6.11 -1.37 1.64
C ILE A 31 6.85 -2.69 1.40
N ALA A 32 7.14 -3.45 2.47
CA ALA A 32 7.84 -4.74 2.37
C ALA A 32 7.02 -5.78 1.60
N VAL A 33 5.72 -5.89 1.88
CA VAL A 33 4.81 -6.82 1.19
C VAL A 33 4.67 -6.46 -0.28
N ILE A 34 4.53 -5.17 -0.61
CA ILE A 34 4.51 -4.68 -1.99
C ILE A 34 5.82 -5.02 -2.70
N GLY A 35 6.97 -4.81 -2.05
CA GLY A 35 8.27 -5.17 -2.61
C GLY A 35 8.40 -6.66 -2.92
N ALA A 36 7.91 -7.55 -2.04
CA ALA A 36 7.85 -8.98 -2.29
C ALA A 36 6.91 -9.33 -3.46
N GLY A 37 5.76 -8.64 -3.57
CA GLY A 37 4.82 -8.77 -4.68
C GLY A 37 5.42 -8.34 -6.02
N GLU A 38 6.14 -7.22 -6.05
CA GLU A 38 6.85 -6.77 -7.25
C GLU A 38 7.91 -7.78 -7.69
N GLN A 39 8.74 -8.25 -6.75
CA GLN A 39 9.85 -9.15 -7.05
C GLN A 39 9.38 -10.54 -7.50
N SER A 40 8.21 -11.00 -7.02
CA SER A 40 7.60 -12.27 -7.41
C SER A 40 6.68 -12.18 -8.63
N GLY A 41 6.43 -10.97 -9.15
CA GLY A 41 5.46 -10.75 -10.23
C GLY A 41 3.99 -10.88 -9.79
N GLN A 42 3.72 -10.90 -8.48
CA GLN A 42 2.40 -11.08 -7.87
C GLN A 42 1.82 -9.77 -7.32
N LEU A 43 2.30 -8.62 -7.81
CA LEU A 43 1.89 -7.30 -7.31
C LEU A 43 0.36 -7.12 -7.30
N ALA A 44 -0.34 -7.59 -8.34
CA ALA A 44 -1.80 -7.48 -8.43
C ALA A 44 -2.49 -8.14 -7.23
N VAL A 45 -2.16 -9.40 -6.95
CA VAL A 45 -2.71 -10.18 -5.83
C VAL A 45 -2.38 -9.52 -4.49
N VAL A 46 -1.15 -9.05 -4.33
CA VAL A 46 -0.72 -8.35 -3.12
C VAL A 46 -1.53 -7.08 -2.88
N LEU A 47 -1.77 -6.27 -3.92
CA LEU A 47 -2.56 -5.05 -3.79
C LEU A 47 -4.04 -5.34 -3.49
N GLU A 48 -4.59 -6.42 -4.05
CA GLU A 48 -5.95 -6.86 -3.76
C GLU A 48 -6.12 -7.28 -2.30
N HIS A 49 -5.17 -8.05 -1.76
CA HIS A 49 -5.17 -8.41 -0.34
C HIS A 49 -5.00 -7.19 0.57
N LEU A 50 -4.10 -6.27 0.23
CA LEU A 50 -3.89 -5.04 1.01
C LEU A 50 -5.13 -4.14 1.00
N ALA A 51 -5.85 -4.07 -0.11
CA ALA A 51 -7.10 -3.32 -0.19
C ALA A 51 -8.16 -3.93 0.74
N GLN A 52 -8.31 -5.26 0.73
CA GLN A 52 -9.23 -5.97 1.62
C GLN A 52 -8.89 -5.73 3.10
N ASP A 53 -7.61 -5.85 3.47
CA ASP A 53 -7.15 -5.61 4.83
C ASP A 53 -7.49 -4.19 5.30
N LEU A 54 -7.26 -3.18 4.45
CA LEU A 54 -7.56 -1.78 4.75
C LEU A 54 -9.07 -1.53 4.91
N GLU A 55 -9.90 -2.12 4.06
CA GLU A 55 -11.36 -2.03 4.17
C GLU A 55 -11.85 -2.67 5.47
N ASP A 56 -11.33 -3.83 5.85
CA ASP A 56 -11.69 -4.52 7.08
C ASP A 56 -11.28 -3.72 8.33
N GLN A 57 -10.10 -3.10 8.31
CA GLN A 57 -9.66 -2.20 9.37
C GLN A 57 -10.55 -0.96 9.50
N GLN A 58 -10.92 -0.33 8.38
CA GLN A 58 -11.84 0.82 8.39
C GLN A 58 -13.21 0.43 8.90
N ASN A 59 -13.74 -0.71 8.46
CA ASN A 59 -15.04 -1.23 8.90
C ASN A 59 -15.04 -1.54 10.40
N LEU A 60 -13.98 -2.14 10.93
CA LEU A 60 -13.83 -2.38 12.36
C LEU A 60 -13.78 -1.07 13.14
N HIS A 61 -12.98 -0.12 12.69
CA HIS A 61 -12.85 1.18 13.34
C HIS A 61 -14.18 1.96 13.35
N ALA A 62 -14.91 1.96 12.23
CA ALA A 62 -16.22 2.58 12.12
C ALA A 62 -17.24 1.94 13.08
N LYS A 63 -17.23 0.61 13.22
CA LYS A 63 -18.09 -0.11 14.19
C LYS A 63 -17.75 0.27 15.63
N LEU A 64 -16.48 0.38 15.98
CA LEU A 64 -16.04 0.77 17.32
C LEU A 64 -16.46 2.21 17.65
N LEU A 65 -16.32 3.13 16.70
CA LEU A 65 -16.73 4.53 16.88
C LEU A 65 -18.26 4.71 16.91
N GLY A 66 -18.99 3.98 16.07
CA GLY A 66 -20.46 4.04 16.03
C GLY A 66 -21.15 3.33 17.20
N ALA A 67 -20.43 2.53 17.97
CA ALA A 67 -20.92 1.90 19.20
C ALA A 67 -20.74 2.76 20.46
N ALA A 68 -20.08 3.93 20.34
CA ALA A 68 -19.90 4.92 21.41
C ALA A 68 -20.98 6.00 21.37
#